data_AF-D6WWJ8-F1
#
_entry.id   AF-D6WWJ8-F1
#
_cell.length_a   1.000
_cell.length_b   1.000
_cell.length_c   1.000
_cell.angle_alpha   90.00
_cell.angle_beta   90.00
_cell.angle_gamma   90.00
#
_symmetry.space_group_name_H-M   'P 1'
#
loop_
_entity.id
_entity.type
_entity.pdbx_description
1 polymer ?
#
loop_
_entity_poly.entity_id
_entity_poly.type
_entity_poly.pdbx_seq_one_letter_code
_entity_poly.pdbx_strand_id
1 'polypeptide(L)'
;MFVFSVLFSAILLAHFGSPLQCYKCSGSSRNADKADKACVYGYSNVEKMECPYDHVCSTYQYEISIHGLIRSSVTTRGCEPFNNVENCDVLLDNLRSLVYPARVREINCYSCSSDLCNSSSNI
;
A
#
# COMPACT_ATOMS: atom_id res chain seq x y z
N MET A 1 25.06 -7.07 -50.69
CA MET A 1 24.70 -5.84 -49.95
C MET A 1 23.56 -6.17 -48.98
N PHE A 2 23.85 -6.88 -47.88
CA PHE A 2 22.83 -7.45 -46.97
C PHE A 2 23.31 -7.35 -45.52
N VAL A 3 23.58 -6.13 -45.03
CA VAL A 3 24.09 -5.94 -43.66
C VAL A 3 23.23 -4.97 -42.82
N PHE A 4 22.16 -4.39 -43.39
CA PHE A 4 21.38 -3.37 -42.69
C PHE A 4 20.10 -3.85 -41.99
N SER A 5 19.71 -5.13 -42.13
CA SER A 5 18.37 -5.58 -41.66
C SER A 5 18.31 -6.18 -40.25
N VAL A 6 19.43 -6.41 -39.56
CA VAL A 6 19.42 -7.10 -38.25
C VAL A 6 19.48 -6.12 -37.07
N LEU A 7 19.85 -4.86 -37.29
CA LEU A 7 19.98 -3.88 -36.21
C LEU A 7 18.66 -3.24 -35.75
N PHE A 8 17.58 -3.33 -36.53
CA PHE A 8 16.33 -2.63 -36.21
C PHE A 8 15.41 -3.41 -35.23
N SER A 9 15.64 -4.70 -35.03
CA SER A 9 14.82 -5.53 -34.13
C SER A 9 15.24 -5.48 -32.66
N ALA A 10 16.38 -4.87 -32.33
CA ALA A 10 16.87 -4.78 -30.95
C ALA A 10 16.33 -3.55 -30.18
N ILE A 11 15.69 -2.59 -30.85
CA ILE A 11 15.26 -1.32 -30.22
C ILE A 11 13.80 -1.38 -29.72
N LEU A 12 13.01 -2.38 -30.14
CA LEU A 12 11.57 -2.45 -29.82
C LEU A 12 11.22 -3.07 -28.46
N LEU A 13 12.19 -3.42 -27.61
CA LEU A 13 11.96 -4.04 -26.29
C LEU A 13 12.18 -3.09 -25.10
N ALA A 14 12.58 -1.84 -25.33
CA ALA A 14 13.07 -0.95 -24.28
C ALA A 14 12.03 0.07 -23.77
N HIS A 15 10.73 -0.14 -23.96
CA HIS A 15 9.68 0.78 -23.48
C HIS A 15 8.67 0.09 -22.55
N PHE A 16 9.10 -0.95 -21.82
CA PHE A 16 8.39 -1.31 -20.60
C PHE A 16 8.83 -0.31 -19.53
N GLY A 17 7.96 0.64 -19.19
CA GLY A 17 8.20 1.54 -18.07
C GLY A 17 8.55 0.73 -16.82
N SER A 18 9.47 1.26 -16.00
CA SER A 18 9.85 0.60 -14.74
C SER A 18 8.61 0.29 -13.90
N PRO A 19 8.51 -0.89 -13.28
CA PRO A 19 7.40 -1.20 -12.39
C PRO A 19 7.39 -0.21 -11.22
N LEU A 20 6.19 0.25 -10.85
CA LEU A 20 5.98 1.17 -9.73
C LEU A 20 6.57 0.58 -8.46
N GLN A 21 7.42 1.32 -7.76
CA GLN A 21 7.97 0.90 -6.48
C GLN A 21 7.17 1.50 -5.32
N CYS A 22 6.76 0.70 -4.34
CA CYS A 22 6.04 1.16 -3.16
C CYS A 22 6.67 0.63 -1.88
N TYR A 23 6.41 1.31 -0.77
CA TYR A 23 6.72 0.78 0.55
C TYR A 23 5.70 -0.26 0.97
N LYS A 24 6.20 -1.33 1.59
CA LYS A 24 5.40 -2.41 2.18
C LYS A 24 5.71 -2.50 3.66
N CYS A 25 4.66 -2.44 4.48
CA CYS A 25 4.75 -2.77 5.89
C CYS A 25 3.37 -3.13 6.44
N SER A 26 3.36 -3.87 7.53
CA SER A 26 2.15 -4.13 8.30
C SER A 26 2.53 -4.04 9.78
N GLY A 27 1.99 -3.04 10.45
CA GLY A 27 2.24 -2.78 11.85
C GLY A 27 0.92 -2.79 12.62
N SER A 28 0.91 -3.41 13.80
CA SER A 28 -0.27 -3.40 14.68
C SER A 28 0.16 -3.11 16.11
N SER A 29 -0.68 -2.39 16.83
CA SER A 29 -0.42 -2.04 18.22
C SER A 29 -1.67 -2.07 19.05
N ARG A 30 -1.56 -2.63 20.25
CA ARG A 30 -2.69 -2.76 21.17
C ARG A 30 -3.17 -1.43 21.77
N ASN A 31 -2.38 -0.36 21.62
CA ASN A 31 -2.72 0.97 22.11
C ASN A 31 -2.96 1.92 20.93
N ALA A 32 -4.10 2.62 20.95
CA ALA A 32 -4.47 3.63 19.94
C ALA A 32 -3.37 4.69 19.75
N ASP A 33 -2.77 5.13 20.86
CA ASP A 33 -1.71 6.17 20.86
C ASP A 33 -0.36 5.70 20.30
N LYS A 34 -0.24 4.41 19.98
CA LYS A 34 0.99 3.82 19.49
C LYS A 34 0.73 2.94 18.28
N ALA A 35 -0.04 3.37 17.27
CA ALA A 35 0.02 2.75 15.94
C ALA A 35 1.49 2.43 15.63
N ASP A 36 1.79 1.19 15.23
CA ASP A 36 3.15 0.67 15.21
C ASP A 36 4.09 1.64 14.48
N LYS A 37 4.87 2.37 15.28
CA LYS A 37 5.67 3.50 14.83
C LYS A 37 6.69 3.07 13.77
N ALA A 38 7.02 1.78 13.73
CA ALA A 38 7.92 1.23 12.73
C ALA A 38 7.34 1.34 11.31
N CYS A 39 6.06 0.99 11.12
CA CYS A 39 5.38 1.08 9.82
C CYS A 39 4.94 2.51 9.50
N VAL A 40 4.53 3.28 10.51
CA VAL A 40 4.11 4.69 10.33
C VAL A 40 5.29 5.61 10.01
N TYR A 41 6.43 5.47 10.67
CA TYR A 41 7.54 6.44 10.55
C TYR A 41 8.76 5.92 9.78
N GLY A 42 8.78 4.64 9.37
CA GLY A 42 9.83 4.13 8.48
C GLY A 42 11.14 3.73 9.14
N TYR A 43 11.15 3.47 10.45
CA TYR A 43 12.39 3.28 11.21
C TYR A 43 13.08 1.92 11.02
N SER A 44 12.38 0.85 10.62
CA SER A 44 13.01 -0.49 10.59
C SER A 44 12.27 -1.60 9.84
N ASN A 45 10.94 -1.53 9.66
CA ASN A 45 10.14 -2.62 9.09
C ASN A 45 9.45 -2.25 7.76
N VAL A 46 10.00 -1.28 7.05
CA VAL A 46 9.43 -0.81 5.78
C VAL A 46 10.31 -1.30 4.64
N GLU A 47 9.81 -2.30 3.95
CA GLU A 47 10.46 -2.88 2.77
C GLU A 47 10.02 -2.13 1.51
N LYS A 48 10.83 -2.19 0.46
CA LYS A 48 10.40 -1.75 -0.87
C LYS A 48 9.89 -2.97 -1.63
N MET A 49 8.79 -2.80 -2.36
CA MET A 49 8.26 -3.82 -3.27
C MET A 49 7.97 -3.21 -4.64
N GLU A 50 8.12 -4.02 -5.67
CA GLU A 50 7.66 -3.69 -7.02
C GLU A 50 6.19 -4.10 -7.15
N CYS A 51 5.37 -3.17 -7.61
CA CYS A 51 3.95 -3.44 -7.84
C CYS A 51 3.73 -4.12 -9.20
N PRO A 52 2.71 -4.99 -9.29
CA PRO A 52 2.24 -5.47 -10.58
C PRO A 52 1.72 -4.31 -11.45
N TYR A 53 1.56 -4.55 -12.75
CA TYR A 53 0.90 -3.60 -13.66
C TYR A 53 -0.51 -3.22 -13.14
N ASP A 54 -0.92 -1.98 -13.40
CA ASP A 54 -2.21 -1.39 -12.97
C ASP A 54 -2.42 -1.34 -11.45
N HIS A 55 -1.35 -1.15 -10.68
CA HIS A 55 -1.41 -0.93 -9.23
C HIS A 55 -0.90 0.46 -8.85
N VAL A 56 -1.31 0.90 -7.66
CA VAL A 56 -0.87 2.14 -7.01
C VAL A 56 -0.26 1.82 -5.66
N CYS A 57 0.55 2.74 -5.14
CA CYS A 57 0.96 2.66 -3.75
C CYS A 57 -0.22 3.05 -2.87
N SER A 58 -0.42 2.32 -1.78
CA SER A 58 -1.47 2.59 -0.79
C SER A 58 -0.91 2.61 0.63
N THR A 59 -1.60 3.35 1.49
CA THR A 59 -1.45 3.32 2.94
C THR A 59 -2.84 3.30 3.57
N TYR A 60 -3.04 2.37 4.50
CA TYR A 60 -4.25 2.29 5.31
C TYR A 60 -3.90 2.39 6.78
N GLN A 61 -4.70 3.16 7.52
CA GLN A 61 -4.66 3.21 8.96
C GLN A 61 -6.08 3.06 9.52
N TYR A 62 -6.27 2.08 10.39
CA TYR A 62 -7.56 1.79 10.97
C TYR A 62 -7.44 1.27 12.40
N GLU A 63 -8.51 1.41 13.16
CA GLU A 63 -8.64 0.91 14.52
C GLU A 63 -9.67 -0.21 14.59
N ILE A 64 -9.37 -1.22 15.39
CA ILE A 64 -10.29 -2.28 15.76
C ILE A 64 -10.70 -2.05 17.21
N SER A 65 -12.00 -1.93 17.46
CA SER A 65 -12.57 -1.73 18.79
C SER A 65 -13.60 -2.81 19.13
N ILE A 66 -13.66 -3.22 20.40
CA ILE A 66 -14.66 -4.18 20.90
C ILE A 66 -15.41 -3.49 22.05
N HIS A 67 -16.73 -3.39 21.94
CA HIS A 67 -17.58 -2.65 22.90
C HIS A 67 -17.12 -1.19 23.13
N GLY A 68 -16.62 -0.52 22.09
CA GLY A 68 -16.15 0.87 22.16
C GLY A 68 -14.75 1.04 22.74
N LEU A 69 -14.11 -0.03 23.23
CA LEU A 69 -12.71 -0.01 23.65
C LEU A 69 -11.80 -0.32 22.47
N ILE A 70 -10.91 0.61 22.11
CA ILE A 70 -9.91 0.38 21.06
C ILE A 70 -8.97 -0.73 21.53
N ARG A 71 -8.90 -1.80 20.74
CA ARG A 71 -8.08 -2.99 21.00
C ARG A 71 -6.82 -3.02 20.18
N SER A 72 -6.87 -2.43 18.99
CA SER A 72 -5.73 -2.39 18.09
C SER A 72 -5.82 -1.18 17.18
N SER A 73 -4.68 -0.56 16.89
CA SER A 73 -4.47 0.33 15.76
C SER A 73 -3.53 -0.36 14.78
N VAL A 74 -3.92 -0.40 13.52
CA VAL A 74 -3.20 -1.09 12.45
C VAL A 74 -2.83 -0.08 11.37
N THR A 75 -1.61 -0.19 10.87
CA THR A 75 -1.14 0.54 9.71
C THR A 75 -0.59 -0.45 8.70
N THR A 76 -1.06 -0.39 7.46
CA THR A 76 -0.55 -1.19 6.36
C THR A 76 -0.15 -0.31 5.19
N ARG A 77 0.89 -0.71 4.47
CA ARG A 77 1.33 -0.11 3.22
C ARG A 77 1.61 -1.19 2.21
N GLY A 78 1.36 -0.90 0.94
CA GLY A 78 1.68 -1.82 -0.14
C GLY A 78 1.22 -1.34 -1.49
N CYS A 79 0.97 -2.29 -2.38
CA CYS A 79 0.40 -2.09 -3.69
C CYS A 79 -1.07 -2.48 -3.67
N GLU A 80 -1.94 -1.67 -4.26
CA GLU A 80 -3.36 -1.97 -4.45
C GLU A 80 -3.73 -1.77 -5.92
N PRO A 81 -4.70 -2.53 -6.46
CA PRO A 81 -5.20 -2.32 -7.82
C PRO A 81 -5.66 -0.86 -7.99
N PHE A 82 -5.39 -0.26 -9.16
CA PHE A 82 -5.77 1.12 -9.48
C PHE A 82 -7.29 1.37 -9.31
N ASN A 83 -8.10 0.33 -9.48
CA ASN A 83 -9.55 0.38 -9.31
C ASN A 83 -9.98 0.66 -7.85
N ASN A 84 -9.08 0.48 -6.88
CA ASN A 84 -9.30 0.67 -5.45
C ASN A 84 -8.78 2.04 -4.96
N VAL A 85 -8.21 2.89 -5.84
CA VAL A 85 -7.57 4.18 -5.52
C VAL A 85 -8.48 5.12 -4.74
N GLU A 86 -9.79 5.11 -5.02
CA GLU A 86 -10.72 6.06 -4.38
C GLU A 86 -11.53 5.44 -3.23
N ASN A 87 -11.43 4.13 -3.00
CA ASN A 87 -12.41 3.43 -2.17
C ASN A 87 -11.80 2.50 -1.14
N CYS A 88 -11.31 3.12 -0.08
CA CYS A 88 -10.78 2.44 1.10
C CYS A 88 -11.88 1.64 1.84
N ASP A 89 -13.14 1.99 1.60
CA ASP A 89 -14.30 1.24 2.10
C ASP A 89 -14.28 -0.22 1.65
N VAL A 90 -13.79 -0.55 0.44
CA VAL A 90 -13.79 -1.96 -0.04
C VAL A 90 -12.88 -2.83 0.82
N LEU A 91 -11.70 -2.33 1.18
CA LEU A 91 -10.77 -3.07 2.05
C LEU A 91 -11.32 -3.17 3.47
N LEU A 92 -11.92 -2.08 3.96
CA LEU A 92 -12.49 -2.02 5.30
C LEU A 92 -13.75 -2.88 5.44
N ASP A 93 -14.58 -2.99 4.41
CA ASP A 93 -15.80 -3.81 4.42
C ASP A 93 -15.47 -5.30 4.54
N ASN A 94 -14.45 -5.75 3.82
CA ASN A 94 -13.92 -7.10 3.98
C ASN A 94 -13.46 -7.33 5.43
N LEU A 95 -12.71 -6.39 6.02
CA LEU A 95 -12.26 -6.48 7.41
C LEU A 95 -13.43 -6.44 8.41
N ARG A 96 -14.42 -5.56 8.21
CA ARG A 96 -15.61 -5.42 9.06
C ARG A 96 -16.38 -6.74 9.14
N SER A 97 -16.46 -7.49 8.04
CA SER A 97 -17.12 -8.80 8.00
C SER A 97 -16.37 -9.88 8.80
N LEU A 98 -15.04 -9.80 8.86
CA LEU A 98 -14.17 -10.82 9.47
C LEU A 98 -14.02 -10.65 10.99
N VAL A 99 -14.20 -9.43 11.51
CA VAL A 99 -13.82 -9.10 12.89
C VAL A 99 -14.98 -9.06 13.89
N TYR A 100 -16.16 -9.58 13.58
CA TYR A 100 -17.31 -9.59 14.50
C TYR A 100 -16.97 -10.26 15.85
N PRO A 101 -17.32 -9.67 17.01
CA PRO A 101 -18.14 -8.47 17.26
C PRO A 101 -17.37 -7.14 17.30
N ALA A 102 -16.12 -7.11 16.85
CA ALA A 102 -15.32 -5.90 16.77
C ALA A 102 -15.80 -4.96 15.66
N ARG A 103 -15.58 -3.66 15.85
CA ARG A 103 -15.85 -2.59 14.89
C ARG A 103 -14.54 -2.06 14.34
N VAL A 104 -14.49 -1.84 13.03
CA VAL A 104 -13.36 -1.21 12.34
C VAL A 104 -13.68 0.25 12.08
N ARG A 105 -12.82 1.15 12.54
CA ARG A 105 -12.88 2.59 12.28
C ARG A 105 -11.71 2.98 11.39
N GLU A 106 -11.99 3.61 10.26
CA GLU A 106 -10.95 4.22 9.44
C GLU A 106 -10.35 5.43 10.15
N ILE A 107 -9.03 5.57 10.12
CA ILE A 107 -8.34 6.79 10.55
C ILE A 107 -7.85 7.57 9.33
N ASN A 108 -7.11 6.89 8.45
CA ASN A 108 -6.51 7.50 7.29
C ASN A 108 -6.41 6.49 6.16
N CYS A 109 -6.59 6.97 4.94
CA CYS A 109 -6.35 6.21 3.75
C CYS A 109 -5.77 7.11 2.67
N TYR A 110 -4.70 6.64 2.04
CA TYR A 110 -3.98 7.41 1.04
C TYR A 110 -3.49 6.49 -0.08
N SER A 111 -3.61 6.96 -1.32
CA SER A 111 -3.11 6.26 -2.50
C SER A 111 -2.44 7.21 -3.46
N CYS A 112 -1.42 6.73 -4.16
CA CYS A 112 -0.63 7.53 -5.09
C CYS A 112 0.09 6.66 -6.13
N SER A 113 0.44 7.24 -7.26
CA SER A 113 0.93 6.50 -8.45
C SER A 113 2.39 6.82 -8.82
N SER A 114 3.15 7.42 -7.90
CA SER A 114 4.58 7.71 -8.08
C SER A 114 5.45 6.83 -7.19
N ASP A 115 6.71 6.63 -7.57
CA ASP A 115 7.60 5.75 -6.82
C ASP A 115 7.75 6.20 -5.36
N LEU A 116 7.58 5.25 -4.45
CA LEU A 116 7.76 5.38 -3.00
C LEU A 116 6.91 6.51 -2.38
N CYS A 117 5.81 6.88 -3.04
CA CYS A 117 4.95 7.98 -2.63
C CYS A 117 4.14 7.67 -1.36
N ASN A 118 3.96 6.39 -1.00
CA ASN A 118 3.39 5.98 0.28
C ASN A 118 4.41 6.00 1.43
N SER A 119 5.32 6.99 1.40
CA SER A 119 6.26 7.24 2.48
C SER A 119 5.56 7.89 3.67
N SER A 120 6.25 7.92 4.82
CA SER A 120 5.74 8.55 6.05
C SER A 120 5.51 10.06 5.92
N SER A 121 6.04 10.71 4.88
CA SER A 121 5.88 12.14 4.64
C SER A 121 4.48 12.53 4.17
N ASN A 122 3.68 11.56 3.72
CA ASN A 122 2.35 11.75 3.15
C ASN A 122 1.22 11.19 4.05
N ILE A 123 1.53 10.89 5.32
CA ILE A 123 0.62 10.38 6.36
C ILE A 123 0.59 11.39 7.51
#